data_AF-A0A819K312-F1
#
_entry.id   AF-A0A819K312-F1
#
_cell.length_a   1.000
_cell.length_b   1.000
_cell.length_c   1.000
_cell.angle_alpha   90.00
_cell.angle_beta   90.00
_cell.angle_gamma   90.00
#
_symmetry.space_group_name_H-M   'P 1'
#
loop_
_entity.id
_entity.type
_entity.pdbx_description
1 polymer ?
#
loop_
_entity_poly.entity_id
_entity_poly.type
_entity_poly.pdbx_seq_one_letter_code
_entity_poly.pdbx_strand_id
1 'polypeptide(L)'
;MKFRNLQNDTLKKTQKNIFHVSYGNLMRNPINVVQQIYDHFNLHLLDEMKTAIHNWLLENPQGKQGRNKYSLVEFGLTKEDLERRYADYNKLFLSSTYSNNQSSSTNPIQS
;
A
#
# COMPACT_ATOMS: atom_id res chain seq x y z
N MET A 1 -28.86 -33.32 -16.81
CA MET A 1 -28.80 -31.87 -16.47
C MET A 1 -27.45 -31.61 -15.79
N LYS A 2 -26.61 -30.71 -16.32
CA LYS A 2 -25.24 -30.46 -15.83
C LYS A 2 -25.24 -29.28 -14.85
N PHE A 3 -25.12 -29.54 -13.55
CA PHE A 3 -24.74 -28.53 -12.57
C PHE A 3 -23.22 -28.38 -12.61
N ARG A 4 -22.70 -27.36 -13.31
CA ARG A 4 -21.27 -27.01 -13.26
C ARG A 4 -21.08 -25.53 -12.93
N ASN A 5 -20.39 -25.31 -11.82
CA ASN A 5 -19.37 -24.27 -11.63
C ASN A 5 -19.78 -22.80 -11.43
N LEU A 6 -20.79 -22.51 -10.60
CA LEU A 6 -21.07 -21.12 -10.16
C LEU A 6 -20.04 -20.55 -9.16
N GLN A 7 -19.23 -21.40 -8.51
CA GLN A 7 -18.24 -20.95 -7.54
C GLN A 7 -16.97 -20.35 -8.19
N ASN A 8 -16.59 -20.83 -9.38
CA ASN A 8 -15.36 -20.36 -10.04
C ASN A 8 -15.52 -19.00 -10.74
N ASP A 9 -16.70 -18.69 -11.26
CA ASP A 9 -16.96 -17.39 -11.91
C ASP A 9 -17.05 -16.25 -10.90
N THR A 10 -17.60 -16.53 -9.72
CA THR A 10 -17.73 -15.53 -8.65
C THR A 10 -16.34 -15.10 -8.16
N LEU A 11 -15.43 -16.03 -7.88
CA LEU A 11 -14.08 -15.73 -7.39
C LEU A 11 -13.21 -15.00 -8.43
N LYS A 12 -13.36 -15.31 -9.72
CA LYS A 12 -12.66 -14.58 -10.81
C LYS A 12 -13.21 -13.17 -11.01
N LYS A 13 -14.50 -12.94 -10.77
CA LYS A 13 -15.14 -11.63 -10.89
C LYS A 13 -14.70 -10.69 -9.76
N THR A 14 -14.59 -11.17 -8.52
CA THR A 14 -14.24 -10.32 -7.37
C THR A 14 -12.84 -9.73 -7.46
N GLN A 15 -11.86 -10.49 -7.96
CA GLN A 15 -10.48 -10.00 -8.09
C GLN A 15 -10.31 -8.89 -9.12
N LYS A 16 -11.18 -8.82 -10.14
CA LYS A 16 -11.15 -7.72 -11.14
C LYS A 16 -11.72 -6.40 -10.60
N ASN A 17 -12.39 -6.43 -9.45
CA ASN A 17 -13.04 -5.26 -8.87
C ASN A 17 -12.22 -4.66 -7.72
N ILE A 18 -11.06 -5.22 -7.41
CA ILE A 18 -10.24 -4.81 -6.27
C ILE A 18 -8.82 -4.56 -6.79
N PHE A 19 -8.33 -3.33 -6.59
CA PHE A 19 -6.95 -2.96 -6.86
C PHE A 19 -6.21 -2.69 -5.55
N HIS A 20 -5.10 -3.39 -5.31
CA HIS A 20 -4.28 -3.22 -4.11
C HIS A 20 -3.19 -2.18 -4.34
N VAL A 21 -3.15 -1.13 -3.52
CA VAL A 21 -2.11 -0.10 -3.57
C VAL A 21 -1.13 -0.29 -2.41
N SER A 22 0.14 -0.51 -2.73
CA SER A 22 1.21 -0.46 -1.73
C SER A 22 1.53 1.00 -1.38
N TYR A 23 1.56 1.30 -0.08
CA TYR A 23 1.95 2.63 0.41
C TYR A 23 3.33 3.05 -0.11
N GLY A 24 4.32 2.16 -0.11
CA GLY A 24 5.67 2.46 -0.59
C GLY A 24 5.72 2.84 -2.08
N ASN A 25 4.88 2.20 -2.92
CA ASN A 25 4.78 2.55 -4.34
C ASN A 25 4.04 3.88 -4.53
N LEU A 26 2.98 4.11 -3.76
CA LEU A 26 2.23 5.37 -3.78
C LEU A 26 3.11 6.56 -3.38
N MET A 27 3.96 6.40 -2.36
CA MET A 27 4.88 7.47 -1.94
C MET A 27 6.00 7.72 -2.95
N ARG A 28 6.45 6.69 -3.66
CA ARG A 28 7.53 6.79 -4.65
C ARG A 28 7.06 7.42 -5.96
N ASN A 29 5.90 7.03 -6.45
CA ASN A 29 5.37 7.51 -7.73
C ASN A 29 3.83 7.49 -7.73
N PRO A 30 3.19 8.51 -7.14
CA PRO A 30 1.73 8.56 -7.03
C PRO A 30 1.02 8.62 -8.39
N ILE A 31 1.60 9.31 -9.38
CA ILE A 31 1.02 9.41 -10.73
C ILE A 31 0.95 8.04 -11.40
N ASN A 32 2.02 7.26 -11.32
CA ASN A 32 2.05 5.92 -11.89
C ASN A 32 1.03 4.99 -11.21
N VAL A 33 0.85 5.10 -9.88
CA VAL A 33 -0.19 4.35 -9.17
C VAL A 33 -1.59 4.72 -9.64
N VAL A 34 -1.88 6.02 -9.83
CA VAL A 34 -3.18 6.46 -10.35
C VAL A 34 -3.43 5.91 -11.76
N GLN A 35 -2.43 5.94 -12.64
CA GLN A 35 -2.56 5.36 -13.97
C GLN A 35 -2.90 3.86 -13.89
N GLN A 36 -2.21 3.09 -13.05
CA GLN A 36 -2.47 1.66 -12.87
C GLN A 36 -3.89 1.38 -12.34
N ILE A 37 -4.43 2.23 -11.46
CA ILE A 37 -5.81 2.12 -10.98
C ILE A 37 -6.79 2.29 -12.14
N TYR A 38 -6.62 3.32 -12.96
CA TYR A 38 -7.49 3.59 -14.10
C TYR A 38 -7.42 2.45 -15.12
N ASP A 39 -6.23 1.97 -15.42
CA ASP A 39 -6.02 0.85 -16.34
C ASP A 39 -6.68 -0.44 -15.82
N HIS A 40 -6.58 -0.72 -14.52
CA HIS A 40 -7.19 -1.92 -13.91
C HIS A 40 -8.72 -1.93 -14.02
N PHE A 41 -9.36 -0.77 -13.89
CA PHE A 41 -10.81 -0.62 -14.00
C PHE A 41 -11.29 -0.30 -15.42
N ASN A 42 -10.39 -0.34 -16.41
CA ASN A 42 -10.67 0.01 -17.79
C ASN A 42 -11.28 1.42 -17.95
N LEU A 43 -10.81 2.37 -17.13
CA LEU A 43 -11.21 3.78 -17.17
C LEU A 43 -10.20 4.62 -17.94
N HIS A 44 -10.66 5.70 -18.56
CA HIS A 44 -9.79 6.62 -19.28
C HIS A 44 -9.28 7.73 -18.35
N LEU A 45 -7.97 7.83 -18.20
CA LEU A 45 -7.33 8.93 -17.47
C LEU A 45 -6.96 10.06 -18.44
N LEU A 46 -7.71 11.15 -18.36
CA LEU A 46 -7.45 12.36 -19.15
C LEU A 46 -6.13 13.02 -18.74
N ASP A 47 -5.41 13.59 -19.71
CA ASP A 47 -4.11 14.24 -19.45
C ASP A 47 -4.24 15.50 -18.58
N GLU A 48 -5.39 16.18 -18.63
CA GLU A 48 -5.73 17.30 -17.73
C GLU A 48 -5.75 16.85 -16.26
N MET A 49 -6.25 15.65 -15.98
CA MET A 49 -6.28 15.09 -14.62
C MET A 49 -4.88 14.74 -14.12
N LYS A 50 -4.00 14.23 -15.00
CA LYS A 50 -2.60 13.99 -14.64
C LYS A 50 -1.92 15.28 -14.21
N THR A 51 -2.14 16.36 -14.96
CA THR A 51 -1.62 17.70 -14.65
C THR A 51 -2.18 18.22 -13.33
N ALA A 52 -3.48 18.08 -13.08
CA ALA A 52 -4.10 18.49 -11.83
C ALA A 52 -3.54 17.75 -10.61
N ILE A 53 -3.37 16.42 -10.71
CA ILE A 53 -2.77 15.61 -9.63
C ILE A 53 -1.32 16.03 -9.39
N HIS A 54 -0.55 16.26 -10.45
CA HIS A 54 0.83 16.73 -10.35
C HIS A 54 0.93 18.07 -9.62
N ASN A 55 0.07 19.03 -9.99
CA ASN A 55 0.04 20.35 -9.35
C ASN A 55 -0.36 20.25 -7.87
N TRP A 56 -1.36 19.44 -7.54
CA TRP A 56 -1.77 19.21 -6.16
C TRP A 56 -0.64 18.64 -5.30
N LEU A 57 0.16 17.71 -5.85
CA LEU A 57 1.32 17.12 -5.16
C LEU A 57 2.42 18.16 -4.88
N LEU A 58 2.64 19.11 -5.80
CA LEU A 58 3.59 20.22 -5.60
C LEU A 58 3.14 21.16 -4.48
N GLU A 59 1.84 21.44 -4.39
CA GLU A 59 1.26 22.35 -3.39
C GLU A 59 1.13 21.70 -2.00
N ASN A 60 1.02 20.38 -1.96
CA ASN A 60 0.76 19.58 -0.75
C ASN A 60 1.87 18.55 -0.46
N PRO A 61 3.13 18.99 -0.24
CA PRO A 61 4.20 18.07 0.12
C PRO A 61 3.88 17.40 1.46
N GLN A 62 4.02 16.08 1.50
CA GLN A 62 3.79 15.30 2.70
C GLN A 62 4.80 15.64 3.80
N GLY A 63 4.35 15.67 5.06
CA GLY A 63 5.20 15.94 6.23
C GLY A 63 5.06 17.34 6.84
N LYS A 64 4.09 18.16 6.40
CA LYS A 64 3.76 19.45 7.05
C LYS A 64 3.27 19.30 8.50
N GLN A 65 2.80 18.11 8.88
CA GLN A 65 2.43 17.77 10.26
C GLN A 65 3.50 16.82 10.81
N GLY A 66 4.08 17.16 11.96
CA GLY A 66 5.20 16.44 12.57
C GLY A 66 4.98 14.93 12.72
N ARG A 67 6.08 14.16 12.75
CA ARG A 67 6.01 12.71 12.92
C ARG A 67 5.71 12.38 14.39
N ASN A 68 4.51 11.88 14.66
CA ASN A 68 4.22 11.25 15.95
C ASN A 68 5.08 9.98 16.07
N LYS A 69 5.99 9.96 17.05
CA LYS A 69 6.76 8.76 17.37
C LYS A 69 5.90 7.88 18.27
N TYR A 70 5.50 6.72 17.77
CA TYR A 70 4.85 5.67 18.55
C TYR A 70 5.82 4.51 18.69
N SER A 71 6.01 4.00 19.92
CA SER A 71 6.80 2.80 20.16
C SER A 71 5.90 1.60 20.46
N LEU A 72 6.27 0.40 20.00
CA LEU A 72 5.48 -0.81 20.31
C LEU A 72 5.47 -1.12 21.81
N VAL A 73 6.53 -0.72 22.52
CA VAL A 73 6.71 -0.92 23.95
C VAL A 73 5.65 -0.16 24.76
N GLU A 74 5.22 1.03 24.32
CA GLU A 74 4.13 1.79 24.95
C GLU A 74 2.80 1.02 25.01
N PHE A 75 2.63 0.03 24.13
CA PHE A 75 1.43 -0.81 24.05
C PHE A 75 1.68 -2.24 24.55
N GLY A 76 2.86 -2.52 25.12
CA GLY A 76 3.25 -3.85 25.57
C GLY A 76 3.40 -4.87 24.43
N LEU A 77 3.69 -4.40 23.21
CA LEU A 77 3.81 -5.25 22.02
C LEU A 77 5.28 -5.42 21.60
N THR A 78 5.59 -6.59 21.03
CA THR A 78 6.87 -6.86 20.40
C THR A 78 6.74 -6.91 18.86
N LYS A 79 7.88 -6.84 18.16
CA LYS A 79 7.90 -7.02 16.70
C LYS A 79 7.44 -8.43 16.33
N GLU A 80 7.85 -9.42 17.10
CA GLU A 80 7.54 -10.83 16.93
C GLU A 80 6.04 -11.08 17.05
N ASP A 81 5.35 -10.36 17.93
CA ASP A 81 3.89 -10.41 18.04
C ASP A 81 3.19 -9.94 16.76
N LEU A 82 3.71 -8.87 16.13
CA LEU A 82 3.17 -8.36 14.88
C LEU A 82 3.47 -9.30 13.71
N GLU A 83 4.72 -9.76 13.57
CA GLU A 83 5.10 -10.67 12.48
C GLU A 83 4.28 -11.96 12.52
N ARG A 84 4.08 -12.53 13.71
CA ARG A 84 3.24 -13.71 13.90
C ARG A 84 1.77 -13.42 13.59
N ARG A 85 1.22 -12.31 14.08
CA ARG A 85 -0.20 -11.95 13.86
C ARG A 85 -0.52 -11.63 12.40
N TYR A 86 0.42 -11.04 11.68
CA TYR A 86 0.23 -10.60 10.29
C TYR A 86 0.90 -11.50 9.25
N ALA A 87 1.42 -12.67 9.65
CA ALA A 87 2.17 -13.57 8.76
C ALA A 87 1.44 -13.87 7.44
N ASP A 88 0.14 -14.20 7.51
CA ASP A 88 -0.66 -14.52 6.32
C ASP A 88 -0.85 -13.30 5.41
N TYR A 89 -1.13 -12.14 6.00
CA TYR A 89 -1.25 -10.88 5.26
C TYR A 89 0.08 -10.51 4.59
N ASN A 90 1.19 -10.61 5.34
CA ASN A 90 2.53 -10.29 4.86
C ASN A 90 2.92 -11.22 3.71
N LYS A 91 2.59 -12.51 3.80
CA LYS A 91 2.82 -13.48 2.72
C LYS A 91 2.08 -13.12 1.44
N LEU A 92 0.83 -12.68 1.55
CA LEU A 92 -0.02 -12.34 0.41
C LEU A 92 0.34 -10.99 -0.23
N PHE A 93 0.74 -9.98 0.56
CA PHE A 93 0.82 -8.60 0.09
C PHE A 93 2.20 -7.94 0.18
N LEU A 94 3.16 -8.52 0.92
CA LEU A 94 4.45 -7.87 1.25
C LEU A 94 5.69 -8.63 0.76
N SER A 95 5.51 -9.87 0.26
CA SER A 95 6.59 -10.83 -0.07
C SER A 95 7.55 -10.42 -1.20
N SER A 96 7.27 -9.35 -1.95
CA SER A 96 8.16 -8.84 -3.02
C SER A 96 8.67 -7.41 -2.81
N THR A 97 8.22 -6.69 -1.77
CA THR A 97 8.46 -5.24 -1.61
C THR A 97 9.17 -4.86 -0.31
N TYR A 98 9.47 -5.82 0.58
CA TYR A 98 9.95 -5.57 1.95
C TYR A 98 11.46 -5.74 2.17
N SER A 99 12.29 -5.75 1.13
CA SER A 99 13.74 -5.94 1.30
C SER A 99 14.56 -4.66 1.48
N ASN A 100 14.00 -3.45 1.41
CA ASN A 100 14.82 -2.23 1.28
C ASN A 100 14.37 -1.01 2.10
N ASN A 101 13.96 -1.18 3.37
CA ASN A 101 13.76 -0.04 4.29
C ASN A 101 13.93 -0.43 5.78
N GLN A 102 14.93 -1.25 6.10
CA GLN A 102 15.37 -1.48 7.49
C GLN A 102 16.82 -1.02 7.66
N SER A 103 17.08 0.25 7.31
CA SER A 103 18.36 0.92 7.60
C SER A 103 18.10 2.40 7.87
N SER A 104 17.55 2.71 9.05
CA SER A 104 17.84 3.92 9.85
C SER A 104 16.78 4.12 10.94
N SER A 105 17.00 3.50 12.10
CA SER A 105 16.99 4.20 13.38
C SER A 105 17.47 3.25 14.48
N THR A 106 18.74 2.86 14.37
CA THR A 106 19.53 2.48 15.53
C THR A 106 20.46 3.65 15.85
N ASN A 107 20.42 4.09 17.11
CA ASN A 107 21.44 4.85 17.87
C ASN A 107 21.19 6.35 18.11
N PRO A 108 21.73 6.92 19.21
CA PRO A 108 22.01 6.34 20.53
C PRO A 108 21.41 7.16 21.70
N ILE A 109 21.40 6.52 22.87
CA ILE A 109 21.09 7.08 24.19
C ILE A 109 21.99 8.30 24.45
N GLN A 110 21.43 9.41 24.91
CA GLN A 110 22.16 10.38 25.72
C GLN A 110 21.20 11.19 26.61
N SER A 111 21.41 10.92 27.91
CA SER A 111 21.21 11.72 29.13
C SER A 111 19.89 12.45 29.36
#